data_AF-A0A0L6X3C8-F1
#
_entry.id   AF-A0A0L6X3C8-F1
#
_cell.length_a   1.000
_cell.length_b   1.000
_cell.length_c   1.000
_cell.angle_alpha   90.00
_cell.angle_beta   90.00
_cell.angle_gamma   90.00
#
_symmetry.space_group_name_H-M   'P 1'
#
loop_
_entity.id
_entity.type
_entity.pdbx_description
1 polymer ?
#
loop_
_entity_poly.entity_id
_entity_poly.type
_entity_poly.pdbx_seq_one_letter_code
_entity_poly.pdbx_strand_id
1 'polypeptide(L)'
;MPHKRAKLSVRQNERKQREDNMAPQKGSLSNEPIPKAVARVLNASTIREQYKLKKRKFEDDSDQKQGGKRRKRDEDTSDSKSKRKEARVTSKLIIKPGESIQHFNRRVEDDMRPLVKAAVQSSNATVRSAAKADKESKLAKNAHIAKDDEKRSMKTTSKHPPTLVANPDKHANKAKEFLTHSSCAPRRLNDIAQAPPEFKRLPRGAVAPDQGFGGKRDGVLSMAQKQLMETEREKAIARYREMKNQRNKTLAEV
;
A
#
# COMPACT_ATOMS: atom_id res chain seq x y z
N MET A 1 -4.78 -18.08 29.63
CA MET A 1 -5.07 -16.72 29.10
C MET A 1 -6.58 -16.47 29.01
N PRO A 2 -7.18 -15.65 29.90
CA PRO A 2 -8.63 -15.52 30.05
C PRO A 2 -9.34 -14.66 28.98
N HIS A 3 -8.60 -13.91 28.16
CA HIS A 3 -9.19 -12.84 27.33
C HIS A 3 -9.85 -13.28 26.02
N LYS A 4 -9.74 -14.55 25.61
CA LYS A 4 -10.46 -15.07 24.43
C LYS A 4 -11.86 -15.61 24.74
N ARG A 5 -12.10 -16.09 25.97
CA ARG A 5 -13.40 -16.69 26.37
C ARG A 5 -14.50 -15.64 26.54
N ALA A 6 -14.18 -14.46 27.05
CA ALA A 6 -15.16 -13.40 27.32
C ALA A 6 -15.90 -12.90 26.07
N LYS A 7 -15.25 -12.81 24.90
CA LYS A 7 -15.91 -12.37 23.67
C LYS A 7 -16.79 -13.44 23.02
N LEU A 8 -16.47 -14.70 23.28
CA LEU A 8 -17.22 -15.84 22.76
C LEU A 8 -18.50 -16.05 23.56
N SER A 9 -18.46 -15.90 24.89
CA SER A 9 -19.67 -16.01 25.73
C SER A 9 -20.66 -14.88 25.45
N VAL A 10 -20.20 -13.63 25.29
CA VAL A 10 -21.07 -12.50 24.94
C VAL A 10 -21.76 -12.73 23.59
N ARG A 11 -21.01 -13.18 22.57
CA ARG A 11 -21.59 -13.47 21.25
C ARG A 11 -22.56 -14.65 21.28
N GLN A 12 -22.29 -15.68 22.08
CA GLN A 12 -23.20 -16.81 22.24
C GLN A 12 -24.45 -16.41 23.02
N ASN A 13 -24.34 -15.55 24.04
CA ASN A 13 -25.49 -15.01 24.76
C ASN A 13 -26.34 -14.11 23.86
N GLU A 14 -25.74 -13.23 23.06
CA GLU A 14 -26.47 -12.43 22.06
C GLU A 14 -27.18 -13.30 21.02
N ARG A 15 -26.56 -14.40 20.58
CA ARG A 15 -27.18 -15.33 19.64
C ARG A 15 -28.32 -16.14 20.28
N LYS A 16 -28.16 -16.54 21.54
CA LYS A 16 -29.22 -17.19 22.32
C LYS A 16 -30.37 -16.23 22.62
N GLN A 17 -30.11 -14.96 22.90
CA GLN A 17 -31.17 -13.95 23.10
C GLN A 17 -31.92 -13.60 21.80
N ARG A 18 -31.27 -13.79 20.65
CA ARG A 18 -31.87 -13.51 19.33
C ARG A 18 -32.68 -14.66 18.75
N GLU A 19 -32.75 -15.81 19.43
CA GLU A 19 -33.53 -17.01 19.09
C GLU A 19 -34.04 -17.07 17.63
N ASP A 20 -33.13 -17.38 16.69
CA ASP A 20 -33.40 -17.62 15.26
C ASP A 20 -34.36 -18.83 15.00
N ASN A 21 -34.97 -19.40 16.05
CA ASN A 21 -35.76 -20.65 16.00
C ASN A 21 -37.24 -20.49 16.37
N MET A 22 -37.72 -19.26 16.61
CA MET A 22 -39.15 -19.01 16.72
C MET A 22 -39.73 -18.90 15.30
N ALA A 23 -40.73 -19.72 14.97
CA ALA A 23 -41.47 -19.55 13.73
C ALA A 23 -42.02 -18.11 13.65
N PRO A 24 -41.95 -17.43 12.49
CA PRO A 24 -42.42 -16.06 12.35
C PRO A 24 -43.89 -15.98 12.80
N GLN A 25 -44.15 -15.26 13.89
CA GLN A 25 -45.51 -15.08 14.38
C GLN A 25 -46.30 -14.25 13.36
N LYS A 26 -47.58 -14.59 13.15
CA LYS A 26 -48.42 -14.04 12.06
C LYS A 26 -48.69 -12.52 12.12
N GLY A 27 -48.09 -11.78 13.07
CA GLY A 27 -48.08 -10.31 13.17
C GLY A 27 -46.67 -9.69 13.08
N SER A 28 -45.66 -10.44 12.62
CA SER A 28 -44.24 -10.05 12.66
C SER A 28 -43.85 -8.95 11.66
N LEU A 29 -44.62 -8.73 10.59
CA LEU A 29 -44.26 -7.77 9.53
C LEU A 29 -44.16 -6.31 10.00
N SER A 30 -44.88 -5.92 11.06
CA SER A 30 -44.80 -4.56 11.62
C SER A 30 -43.65 -4.36 12.61
N ASN A 31 -43.15 -5.45 13.21
CA ASN A 31 -42.05 -5.43 14.19
C ASN A 31 -40.72 -5.96 13.63
N GLU A 32 -40.72 -6.43 12.38
CA GLU A 32 -39.51 -6.87 11.72
C GLU A 32 -38.56 -5.69 11.48
N PRO A 33 -37.26 -5.86 11.76
CA PRO A 33 -36.29 -4.83 11.49
C PRO A 33 -36.28 -4.59 9.98
N ILE A 34 -36.77 -3.41 9.57
CA ILE A 34 -36.85 -3.01 8.16
C ILE A 34 -35.49 -3.30 7.51
N PRO A 35 -35.45 -4.12 6.43
CA PRO A 35 -34.21 -4.45 5.76
C PRO A 35 -33.44 -3.19 5.41
N LYS A 36 -32.12 -3.18 5.65
CA LYS A 36 -31.27 -1.99 5.49
C LYS A 36 -31.44 -1.29 4.14
N ALA A 37 -31.68 -2.07 3.07
CA ALA A 37 -31.95 -1.55 1.74
C ALA A 37 -33.23 -0.71 1.71
N VAL A 38 -34.34 -1.22 2.24
CA VAL A 38 -35.63 -0.54 2.33
C VAL A 38 -35.56 0.64 3.30
N ALA A 39 -34.90 0.49 4.44
CA ALA A 39 -34.70 1.58 5.40
C ALA A 39 -33.92 2.75 4.78
N ARG A 40 -32.97 2.48 3.86
CA ARG A 40 -32.25 3.53 3.13
C ARG A 40 -33.14 4.24 2.10
N VAL A 41 -34.12 3.54 1.52
CA VAL A 41 -35.09 4.13 0.58
C VAL A 41 -36.13 4.97 1.33
N LEU A 42 -36.72 4.46 2.41
CA LEU A 42 -37.69 5.18 3.23
C LEU A 42 -37.07 6.45 3.87
N ASN A 43 -35.82 6.36 4.33
CA ASN A 43 -35.08 7.50 4.89
C ASN A 43 -34.31 8.32 3.84
N ALA A 44 -34.63 8.20 2.54
CA ALA A 44 -33.83 8.86 1.50
C ALA A 44 -33.84 10.39 1.61
N SER A 45 -34.97 11.00 2.00
CA SER A 45 -35.08 12.45 2.21
C SER A 45 -34.16 12.92 3.34
N THR A 46 -34.24 12.28 4.50
CA THR A 46 -33.42 12.63 5.68
C THR A 46 -31.93 12.42 5.41
N ILE A 47 -31.55 11.36 4.70
CA ILE A 47 -30.15 11.12 4.29
C ILE A 47 -29.66 12.23 3.36
N ARG A 48 -30.48 12.67 2.39
CA ARG A 48 -30.14 13.77 1.48
C ARG A 48 -30.01 15.10 2.23
N GLU A 49 -30.91 15.39 3.17
CA GLU A 49 -30.85 16.59 4.01
C GLU A 49 -29.62 16.59 4.92
N GLN A 50 -29.36 15.48 5.61
CA GLN A 50 -28.16 15.31 6.43
C GLN A 50 -26.89 15.49 5.59
N TYR A 51 -26.87 14.96 4.37
CA TYR A 51 -25.74 15.14 3.46
C TYR A 51 -25.59 16.60 3.02
N LYS A 52 -26.68 17.29 2.67
CA LYS A 52 -26.66 18.73 2.34
C LYS A 52 -26.19 19.58 3.51
N LEU A 53 -26.70 19.33 4.72
CA LEU A 53 -26.30 20.01 5.94
C LEU A 53 -24.83 19.74 6.27
N LYS A 54 -24.38 18.49 6.15
CA LYS A 54 -22.98 18.12 6.36
C LYS A 54 -22.08 18.77 5.32
N LYS A 55 -22.52 18.87 4.06
CA LYS A 55 -21.76 19.53 2.99
C LYS A 55 -21.63 21.04 3.27
N ARG A 56 -22.72 21.72 3.62
CA ARG A 56 -22.69 23.15 4.02
C ARG A 56 -21.80 23.39 5.24
N LYS A 57 -21.97 22.59 6.30
CA LYS A 57 -21.10 22.67 7.49
C LYS A 57 -19.63 22.43 7.16
N PHE A 58 -19.33 21.55 6.21
CA PHE A 58 -17.97 21.30 5.79
C PHE A 58 -17.39 22.44 4.95
N GLU A 59 -18.22 23.18 4.21
CA GLU A 59 -17.79 24.39 3.48
C GLU A 59 -17.52 25.55 4.46
N ASP A 60 -18.39 25.80 5.45
CA ASP A 60 -18.17 26.84 6.49
C ASP A 60 -16.96 26.56 7.40
N ASP A 61 -16.65 25.29 7.72
CA ASP A 61 -15.45 24.91 8.47
C ASP A 61 -14.19 24.79 7.58
N SER A 62 -14.31 24.84 6.24
CA SER A 62 -13.18 24.59 5.34
C SER A 62 -12.21 25.76 5.18
N ASP A 63 -12.55 26.96 5.65
CA ASP A 63 -11.58 28.05 5.82
C ASP A 63 -10.62 27.82 7.00
N GLN A 64 -10.88 26.81 7.85
CA GLN A 64 -9.92 26.31 8.82
C GLN A 64 -9.89 24.78 8.87
N LYS A 65 -9.04 24.20 8.01
CA LYS A 65 -8.50 22.82 8.07
C LYS A 65 -9.37 21.75 7.37
N GLN A 66 -8.98 21.52 6.12
CA GLN A 66 -8.97 20.25 5.39
C GLN A 66 -9.52 19.00 6.11
N GLY A 67 -10.55 18.41 5.51
CA GLY A 67 -10.48 17.00 5.13
C GLY A 67 -10.72 15.98 6.24
N GLY A 68 -12.00 15.75 6.57
CA GLY A 68 -12.46 14.78 7.55
C GLY A 68 -11.85 13.37 7.42
N LYS A 69 -10.82 13.10 8.23
CA LYS A 69 -10.54 11.78 8.79
C LYS A 69 -10.89 11.84 10.26
N ARG A 70 -11.88 11.05 10.67
CA ARG A 70 -12.22 10.77 12.08
C ARG A 70 -10.94 10.38 12.83
N ARG A 71 -10.29 11.35 13.47
CA ARG A 71 -9.31 11.09 14.51
C ARG A 71 -10.10 10.81 15.77
N LYS A 72 -9.91 9.59 16.28
CA LYS A 72 -10.21 9.22 17.66
C LYS A 72 -9.72 10.37 18.56
N ARG A 73 -10.57 10.85 19.46
CA ARG A 73 -10.17 11.66 20.61
C ARG A 73 -8.99 10.95 21.28
N ASP A 74 -7.82 11.54 21.16
CA ASP A 74 -6.87 11.61 22.25
C ASP A 74 -6.61 13.09 22.45
N GLU A 75 -7.05 13.52 23.62
CA GLU A 75 -6.92 14.83 24.23
C GLU A 75 -5.45 15.28 24.20
N ASP A 76 -5.17 16.38 23.50
CA ASP A 76 -4.18 17.41 23.87
C ASP A 76 -3.84 18.29 22.65
N THR A 77 -4.53 19.41 22.57
CA THR A 77 -4.30 20.49 21.61
C THR A 77 -3.10 21.37 22.00
N SER A 78 -2.37 21.76 20.94
CA SER A 78 -1.63 23.01 20.69
C SER A 78 -0.37 23.38 21.50
N ASP A 79 0.75 23.27 20.78
CA ASP A 79 1.86 24.24 20.61
C ASP A 79 2.69 24.77 21.79
N SER A 80 2.31 24.54 23.04
CA SER A 80 3.18 24.83 24.19
C SER A 80 3.95 23.60 24.72
N LYS A 81 3.82 22.46 24.04
CA LYS A 81 4.22 21.12 24.54
C LYS A 81 5.51 20.55 23.95
N SER A 82 6.21 21.21 23.03
CA SER A 82 7.44 20.63 22.43
C SER A 82 8.57 20.50 23.46
N LYS A 83 8.90 21.58 24.19
CA LYS A 83 9.94 21.56 25.25
C LYS A 83 9.59 20.65 26.43
N ARG A 84 8.30 20.57 26.83
CA ARG A 84 7.84 19.67 27.91
C ARG A 84 7.81 18.19 27.47
N LYS A 85 7.58 17.90 26.19
CA LYS A 85 7.67 16.52 25.67
C LYS A 85 9.11 16.06 25.59
N GLU A 86 10.04 16.89 25.14
CA GLU A 86 11.46 16.51 25.09
C GLU A 86 11.99 16.15 26.49
N ALA A 87 11.72 16.99 27.50
CA ALA A 87 12.11 16.70 28.88
C ALA A 87 11.43 15.43 29.47
N ARG A 88 10.17 15.15 29.09
CA ARG A 88 9.47 13.92 29.50
C ARG A 88 9.95 12.68 28.76
N VAL A 89 10.37 12.81 27.50
CA VAL A 89 10.95 11.72 26.72
C VAL A 89 12.34 11.40 27.28
N THR A 90 13.18 12.40 27.55
CA THR A 90 14.51 12.17 28.13
C THR A 90 14.43 11.55 29.53
N SER A 91 13.50 11.98 30.40
CA SER A 91 13.31 11.35 31.71
C SER A 91 12.76 9.91 31.62
N LYS A 92 12.07 9.56 30.53
CA LYS A 92 11.53 8.20 30.29
C LYS A 92 12.57 7.25 29.67
N LEU A 93 13.61 7.81 29.07
CA LEU A 93 14.76 7.12 28.48
C LEU A 93 15.93 6.92 29.46
N ILE A 94 15.67 7.00 30.77
CA ILE A 94 16.64 6.58 31.79
C ILE A 94 16.38 5.10 32.12
N ILE A 95 17.43 4.33 32.36
CA ILE A 95 17.33 2.94 32.83
C ILE A 95 16.68 2.95 34.22
N LYS A 96 15.57 2.24 34.39
CA LYS A 96 14.91 2.15 35.69
C LYS A 96 15.67 1.20 36.62
N PRO A 97 15.67 1.43 37.94
CA PRO A 97 16.30 0.49 38.87
C PRO A 97 15.64 -0.90 38.73
N GLY A 98 16.46 -1.94 38.59
CA GLY A 98 16.01 -3.33 38.39
C GLY A 98 15.60 -3.68 36.95
N GLU A 99 15.70 -2.74 36.00
CA GLU A 99 15.46 -3.01 34.58
C GLU A 99 16.72 -3.57 33.92
N SER A 100 16.59 -4.66 33.14
CA SER A 100 17.69 -5.15 32.31
C SER A 100 17.90 -4.24 31.08
N ILE A 101 19.14 -4.15 30.60
CA ILE A 101 19.48 -3.32 29.43
C ILE A 101 18.64 -3.64 28.19
N GLN A 102 18.24 -4.91 28.01
CA GLN A 102 17.39 -5.34 26.91
C GLN A 102 15.98 -4.75 27.00
N HIS A 103 15.42 -4.65 28.21
CA HIS A 103 14.09 -4.10 28.42
C HIS A 103 14.08 -2.58 28.20
N PHE A 104 15.17 -1.92 28.62
CA PHE A 104 15.41 -0.52 28.31
C PHE A 104 15.44 -0.26 26.80
N ASN A 105 16.23 -1.03 26.05
CA ASN A 105 16.30 -0.91 24.59
C ASN A 105 14.93 -1.10 23.92
N ARG A 106 14.15 -2.11 24.36
CA ARG A 106 12.77 -2.29 23.87
C ARG A 106 11.89 -1.07 24.12
N ARG A 107 11.96 -0.47 25.31
CA ARG A 107 11.17 0.74 25.62
C ARG A 107 11.61 1.92 24.76
N VAL A 108 12.91 2.11 24.57
CA VAL A 108 13.45 3.16 23.69
C VAL A 108 12.94 2.97 22.27
N GLU A 109 12.99 1.75 21.74
CA GLU A 109 12.47 1.41 20.42
C GLU A 109 10.97 1.69 20.32
N ASP A 110 10.17 1.24 21.28
CA ASP A 110 8.72 1.42 21.27
C ASP A 110 8.31 2.90 21.34
N ASP A 111 9.03 3.72 22.10
CA ASP A 111 8.79 5.16 22.20
C ASP A 111 9.21 5.91 20.93
N MET A 112 10.30 5.49 20.26
CA MET A 112 10.78 6.12 19.03
C MET A 112 10.11 5.57 17.76
N ARG A 113 9.55 4.36 17.80
CA ARG A 113 8.93 3.69 16.66
C ARG A 113 7.82 4.50 15.99
N PRO A 114 6.91 5.21 16.70
CA PRO A 114 5.90 6.06 16.06
C PRO A 114 6.52 7.22 15.28
N LEU A 115 7.57 7.84 15.81
CA LEU A 115 8.27 8.96 15.17
C LEU A 115 8.98 8.48 13.90
N VAL A 116 9.74 7.39 13.99
CA VAL A 116 10.40 6.77 12.83
C VAL A 116 9.37 6.36 11.78
N LYS A 117 8.27 5.71 12.19
CA LYS A 117 7.18 5.33 11.28
C LYS A 117 6.56 6.54 10.59
N ALA A 118 6.32 7.63 11.31
CA ALA A 118 5.77 8.86 10.74
C ALA A 118 6.73 9.50 9.72
N ALA A 119 8.02 9.57 10.05
CA ALA A 119 9.06 10.09 9.16
C ALA A 119 9.20 9.24 7.88
N VAL A 120 9.15 7.91 8.00
CA VAL A 120 9.18 7.00 6.84
C VAL A 120 7.91 7.14 5.99
N GLN A 121 6.75 7.35 6.62
CA GLN A 121 5.51 7.56 5.87
C GLN A 121 5.50 8.91 5.14
N SER A 122 6.00 9.97 5.75
CA SER A 122 6.09 11.29 5.11
C SER A 122 7.11 11.29 3.97
N SER A 123 8.28 10.68 4.14
CA SER A 123 9.28 10.57 3.07
C SER A 123 8.78 9.73 1.89
N ASN A 124 8.08 8.63 2.14
CA ASN A 124 7.47 7.85 1.06
C ASN A 124 6.37 8.63 0.33
N ALA A 125 5.66 9.52 1.02
CA ALA A 125 4.65 10.37 0.38
C ALA A 125 5.31 11.40 -0.54
N THR A 126 6.42 12.04 -0.12
CA THR A 126 7.14 13.01 -0.96
C THR A 126 7.78 12.36 -2.17
N VAL A 127 8.36 11.16 -2.01
CA VAL A 127 8.90 10.38 -3.13
C VAL A 127 7.81 10.06 -4.16
N ARG A 128 6.60 9.69 -3.70
CA ARG A 128 5.46 9.42 -4.59
C ARG A 128 4.95 10.67 -5.30
N SER A 129 4.88 11.81 -4.61
CA SER A 129 4.44 13.06 -5.23
C SER A 129 5.45 13.56 -6.27
N ALA A 130 6.75 13.48 -5.97
CA ALA A 130 7.82 13.79 -6.92
C ALA A 130 7.75 12.88 -8.16
N ALA A 131 7.65 11.56 -7.97
CA ALA A 131 7.52 10.62 -9.09
C ALA A 131 6.25 10.87 -9.95
N LYS A 132 5.17 11.38 -9.35
CA LYS A 132 3.96 11.74 -10.09
C LYS A 132 4.16 13.02 -10.91
N ALA A 133 4.78 14.04 -10.31
CA ALA A 133 5.13 15.29 -11.00
C ALA A 133 6.12 15.05 -12.16
N ASP A 134 7.09 14.16 -11.99
CA ASP A 134 8.04 13.77 -13.03
C ASP A 134 7.35 13.06 -14.21
N LYS A 135 6.34 12.22 -13.93
CA LYS A 135 5.55 11.56 -14.99
C LYS A 135 4.69 12.57 -15.73
N GLU A 136 4.05 13.49 -15.02
CA GLU A 136 3.19 14.52 -15.61
C GLU A 136 4.01 15.49 -16.50
N SER A 137 5.18 15.92 -16.05
CA SER A 137 6.08 16.75 -16.85
C SER A 137 6.62 16.03 -18.10
N LYS A 138 6.91 14.72 -18.02
CA LYS A 138 7.28 13.91 -19.19
C LYS A 138 6.14 13.76 -20.18
N LEU A 139 4.92 13.52 -19.70
CA LEU A 139 3.72 13.46 -20.55
C LEU A 139 3.45 14.81 -21.23
N ALA A 140 3.61 15.92 -20.52
CA ALA A 140 3.47 17.26 -21.09
C ALA A 140 4.51 17.55 -22.18
N LYS A 141 5.78 17.17 -21.98
CA LYS A 141 6.83 17.30 -23.00
C LYS A 141 6.55 16.45 -24.24
N ASN A 142 6.11 15.20 -24.06
CA ASN A 142 5.76 14.32 -25.18
C ASN A 142 4.53 14.82 -25.96
N ALA A 143 3.54 15.39 -25.26
CA ALA A 143 2.37 15.99 -25.91
C ALA A 143 2.72 17.24 -26.73
N HIS A 144 3.75 18.01 -26.32
CA HIS A 144 4.23 19.15 -27.10
C HIS A 144 4.96 18.72 -28.38
N ILE A 145 5.77 17.66 -28.31
CA ILE A 145 6.48 17.09 -29.47
C ILE A 145 5.48 16.51 -30.49
N ALA A 146 4.42 15.85 -30.04
CA ALA A 146 3.39 15.30 -30.93
C ALA A 146 2.59 16.38 -31.70
N LYS A 147 2.45 17.60 -31.15
CA LYS A 147 1.76 18.70 -31.82
C LYS A 147 2.58 19.37 -32.92
N ASP A 148 3.91 19.31 -32.84
CA ASP A 148 4.79 19.83 -33.88
C ASP A 148 4.92 18.86 -35.08
N ASP A 149 4.73 17.55 -34.87
CA ASP A 149 4.68 16.57 -35.97
C ASP A 149 3.35 16.58 -36.74
N GLU A 150 2.24 16.99 -36.12
CA GLU A 150 0.92 17.04 -36.78
C GLU A 150 0.79 18.21 -37.78
N LYS A 151 1.65 19.23 -37.69
CA LYS A 151 1.71 20.33 -38.69
C LYS A 151 2.49 19.98 -39.96
N ARG A 152 3.14 18.80 -40.04
CA ARG A 152 3.86 18.34 -41.24
C ARG A 152 3.15 17.23 -42.04
N SER A 153 1.99 16.73 -41.60
CA SER A 153 1.35 15.55 -42.22
C SER A 153 -0.05 15.76 -42.80
N MET A 154 -0.52 17.00 -43.02
CA MET A 154 -1.75 17.25 -43.78
C MET A 154 -1.53 17.20 -45.30
N LYS A 155 -1.39 15.98 -45.84
CA LYS A 155 -1.79 15.64 -47.20
C LYS A 155 -2.04 14.13 -47.30
N THR A 156 -3.25 13.67 -47.01
CA THR A 156 -4.03 12.70 -47.82
C THR A 156 -5.28 12.20 -47.08
N THR A 157 -6.42 12.59 -47.65
CA THR A 157 -7.78 12.00 -47.67
C THR A 157 -8.03 10.62 -47.04
N SER A 158 -9.08 10.51 -46.21
CA SER A 158 -10.39 9.97 -46.62
C SER A 158 -11.39 9.92 -45.45
N LYS A 159 -12.67 10.10 -45.78
CA LYS A 159 -13.82 10.21 -44.87
C LYS A 159 -14.51 8.85 -44.71
N HIS A 160 -14.77 8.41 -43.49
CA HIS A 160 -15.81 7.42 -43.19
C HIS A 160 -16.65 7.86 -41.96
N PRO A 161 -17.98 7.65 -41.96
CA PRO A 161 -18.86 8.05 -40.86
C PRO A 161 -18.86 7.04 -39.69
N PRO A 162 -19.16 7.46 -38.44
CA PRO A 162 -19.07 6.60 -37.27
C PRO A 162 -20.34 5.76 -37.04
N THR A 163 -20.19 4.44 -37.04
CA THR A 163 -21.23 3.49 -36.61
C THR A 163 -21.23 3.36 -35.09
N LEU A 164 -22.37 3.62 -34.44
CA LEU A 164 -22.58 3.45 -33.00
C LEU A 164 -22.67 1.96 -32.66
N VAL A 165 -21.57 1.38 -32.18
CA VAL A 165 -21.54 0.01 -31.63
C VAL A 165 -21.35 0.11 -30.12
N ALA A 166 -22.25 -0.52 -29.36
CA ALA A 166 -22.18 -0.64 -27.91
C ALA A 166 -20.80 -1.18 -27.50
N ASN A 167 -20.13 -0.47 -26.59
CA ASN A 167 -18.79 -0.84 -26.11
C ASN A 167 -18.82 -2.26 -25.52
N PRO A 168 -18.13 -3.25 -26.11
CA PRO A 168 -17.94 -4.53 -25.46
C PRO A 168 -17.12 -4.31 -24.19
N ASP A 169 -17.54 -4.98 -23.12
CA ASP A 169 -16.88 -4.92 -21.82
C ASP A 169 -15.38 -5.22 -21.98
N LYS A 170 -14.54 -4.22 -21.69
CA LYS A 170 -13.06 -4.29 -21.81
C LYS A 170 -12.44 -5.31 -20.85
N HIS A 171 -13.25 -5.99 -20.05
CA HIS A 171 -12.86 -7.03 -19.11
C HIS A 171 -13.32 -8.43 -19.49
N ALA A 172 -14.09 -8.60 -20.58
CA ALA A 172 -14.53 -9.92 -21.05
C ALA A 172 -13.35 -10.83 -21.47
N ASN A 173 -12.25 -10.24 -21.96
CA ASN A 173 -11.06 -10.98 -22.39
C ASN A 173 -9.92 -11.01 -21.36
N LYS A 174 -10.15 -10.53 -20.13
CA LYS A 174 -9.14 -10.69 -19.06
C LYS A 174 -9.23 -12.12 -18.54
N ALA A 175 -8.15 -12.87 -18.72
CA ALA A 175 -8.01 -14.19 -18.10
C ALA A 175 -8.24 -14.05 -16.59
N LYS A 176 -9.30 -14.68 -16.07
CA LYS A 176 -9.48 -14.85 -14.64
C LYS A 176 -8.34 -15.75 -14.17
N GLU A 177 -7.42 -15.22 -13.38
CA GLU A 177 -6.20 -15.93 -12.91
C GLU A 177 -6.50 -17.13 -12.00
N PHE A 178 -7.77 -17.39 -11.69
CA PHE A 178 -8.19 -18.61 -11.05
C PHE A 178 -9.28 -19.25 -11.90
N LEU A 179 -8.90 -20.30 -12.63
CA LEU A 179 -9.85 -21.25 -13.20
C LEU A 179 -10.55 -21.93 -12.00
N THR A 180 -11.75 -21.47 -11.67
CA THR A 180 -12.59 -22.15 -10.68
C THR A 180 -13.02 -23.50 -11.26
N HIS A 181 -12.26 -24.56 -10.95
CA HIS A 181 -12.64 -25.92 -11.28
C HIS A 181 -13.85 -26.31 -10.43
N SER A 182 -15.06 -26.23 -10.99
CA SER A 182 -16.28 -26.71 -10.35
C SER A 182 -16.37 -28.24 -10.42
N SER A 183 -15.60 -28.96 -9.61
CA SER A 183 -15.75 -30.41 -9.48
C SER A 183 -16.48 -30.75 -8.19
N CYS A 184 -17.79 -31.01 -8.30
CA CYS A 184 -18.67 -31.40 -7.20
C CYS A 184 -18.50 -32.88 -6.77
N ALA A 185 -17.56 -33.63 -7.37
CA ALA A 185 -17.35 -35.04 -7.07
C ALA A 185 -16.10 -35.25 -6.18
N PRO A 186 -16.20 -36.03 -5.07
CA PRO A 186 -15.07 -36.30 -4.19
C PRO A 186 -14.03 -37.18 -4.90
N ARG A 187 -12.83 -36.64 -5.15
CA ARG A 187 -11.71 -37.38 -5.77
C ARG A 187 -10.99 -38.23 -4.72
N ARG A 188 -10.60 -39.45 -5.10
CA ARG A 188 -9.84 -40.37 -4.23
C ARG A 188 -8.40 -39.85 -4.10
N LEU A 189 -7.80 -40.04 -2.92
CA LEU A 189 -6.46 -39.55 -2.57
C LEU A 189 -5.36 -40.00 -3.55
N ASN A 190 -5.55 -41.13 -4.23
CA ASN A 190 -4.61 -41.66 -5.23
C ASN A 190 -4.71 -40.97 -6.60
N ASP A 191 -5.81 -40.27 -6.89
CA ASP A 191 -5.96 -39.45 -8.12
C ASP A 191 -5.25 -38.08 -7.99
N ILE A 192 -4.67 -37.80 -6.82
CA ILE A 192 -3.89 -36.59 -6.48
C ILE A 192 -2.39 -36.90 -6.53
N ALA A 193 -1.96 -38.04 -7.08
CA ALA A 193 -0.60 -38.20 -7.58
C ALA A 193 -0.46 -37.44 -8.92
N GLN A 194 -0.66 -36.12 -8.87
CA GLN A 194 -0.36 -35.26 -10.01
C GLN A 194 1.16 -35.19 -10.12
N ALA A 195 1.69 -35.71 -11.22
CA ALA A 195 3.05 -35.36 -11.64
C ALA A 195 3.21 -33.83 -11.57
N PRO A 196 4.36 -33.32 -11.11
CA PRO A 196 4.58 -31.88 -11.00
C PRO A 196 4.21 -31.21 -12.33
N PRO A 197 3.36 -30.16 -12.32
CA PRO A 197 2.85 -29.56 -13.54
C PRO A 197 4.01 -29.05 -14.40
N GLU A 198 4.10 -29.55 -15.64
CA GLU A 198 5.09 -29.11 -16.61
C GLU A 198 4.66 -27.77 -17.23
N PHE A 199 5.40 -26.70 -16.92
CA PHE A 199 5.18 -25.39 -17.52
C PHE A 199 5.77 -25.34 -18.95
N LYS A 200 5.03 -25.84 -19.94
CA LYS A 200 5.46 -25.82 -21.36
C LYS A 200 5.57 -24.40 -21.96
N ARG A 201 5.05 -23.37 -21.27
CA ARG A 201 5.16 -21.96 -21.69
C ARG A 201 5.39 -21.08 -20.48
N LEU A 202 6.58 -20.50 -20.38
CA LEU A 202 6.86 -19.45 -19.40
C LEU A 202 6.11 -18.17 -19.80
N PRO A 203 5.59 -17.39 -18.83
CA PRO A 203 4.97 -16.11 -19.11
C PRO A 203 5.96 -15.19 -19.83
N ARG A 204 5.47 -14.41 -20.80
CA ARG A 204 6.27 -13.52 -21.64
C ARG A 204 7.10 -12.56 -20.75
N GLY A 205 8.41 -12.81 -20.67
CA GLY A 205 9.35 -12.06 -19.82
C GLY A 205 10.02 -12.85 -18.69
N ALA A 206 9.61 -14.10 -18.43
CA ALA A 206 10.32 -15.00 -17.54
C ALA A 206 11.37 -15.79 -18.33
N VAL A 207 12.64 -15.66 -17.94
CA VAL A 207 13.77 -16.40 -18.51
C VAL A 207 13.81 -17.78 -17.85
N ALA A 208 13.88 -18.85 -18.66
CA ALA A 208 14.05 -20.20 -18.16
C ALA A 208 15.39 -20.33 -17.43
N PRO A 209 15.48 -21.06 -16.30
CA PRO A 209 16.73 -21.20 -15.54
C PRO A 209 17.82 -21.99 -16.28
N ASP A 210 17.50 -22.55 -17.45
CA ASP A 210 18.38 -23.46 -18.20
C ASP A 210 18.94 -22.82 -19.49
N GLN A 211 18.73 -21.51 -19.70
CA GLN A 211 19.47 -20.74 -20.69
C GLN A 211 20.35 -19.72 -19.96
N GLY A 212 21.65 -19.91 -20.12
CA GLY A 212 22.70 -19.24 -19.37
C GLY A 212 22.59 -17.72 -19.28
N PHE A 213 23.10 -17.24 -18.15
CA PHE A 213 23.58 -15.88 -17.85
C PHE A 213 24.50 -15.32 -18.96
N GLY A 214 23.94 -14.94 -20.12
CA GLY A 214 24.74 -14.41 -21.23
C GLY A 214 23.95 -13.86 -22.41
N GLY A 215 22.71 -13.45 -22.21
CA GLY A 215 21.81 -13.02 -23.29
C GLY A 215 22.00 -11.56 -23.70
N LYS A 216 23.11 -11.20 -24.37
CA LYS A 216 23.37 -9.96 -25.17
C LYS A 216 22.91 -8.57 -24.64
N ARG A 217 22.39 -8.47 -23.42
CA ARG A 217 21.97 -7.25 -22.71
C ARG A 217 22.55 -7.16 -21.29
N ASP A 218 23.31 -8.16 -20.85
CA ASP A 218 24.00 -8.23 -19.54
C ASP A 218 25.11 -7.18 -19.34
N GLY A 219 25.39 -6.36 -20.34
CA GLY A 219 26.40 -5.30 -20.26
C GLY A 219 25.86 -3.90 -19.94
N VAL A 220 24.54 -3.69 -19.94
CA VAL A 220 23.97 -2.35 -19.75
C VAL A 220 23.55 -2.16 -18.31
N LEU A 221 24.53 -1.94 -17.43
CA LEU A 221 24.28 -1.40 -16.10
C LEU A 221 23.62 -0.02 -16.25
N SER A 222 22.54 0.22 -15.51
CA SER A 222 21.92 1.55 -15.43
C SER A 222 22.99 2.59 -15.04
N MET A 223 22.97 3.79 -15.63
CA MET A 223 23.95 4.84 -15.32
C MET A 223 24.06 5.12 -13.82
N ALA A 224 22.95 5.02 -13.08
CA ALA A 224 22.94 5.15 -11.62
C ALA A 224 23.67 4.00 -10.91
N GLN A 225 23.55 2.77 -11.42
CA GLN A 225 24.26 1.60 -10.88
C GLN A 225 25.76 1.67 -11.19
N LYS A 226 26.12 2.15 -12.38
CA LYS A 226 27.51 2.40 -12.77
C LYS A 226 28.19 3.41 -11.84
N GLN A 227 27.52 4.53 -11.53
CA GLN A 227 28.02 5.52 -10.56
C GLN A 227 28.21 4.93 -9.16
N LEU A 228 27.26 4.10 -8.68
CA LEU A 228 27.39 3.45 -7.37
C LEU A 228 28.63 2.53 -7.34
N MET A 229 28.81 1.71 -8.37
CA MET A 229 29.99 0.84 -8.47
C MET A 229 31.30 1.63 -8.60
N GLU A 230 31.31 2.77 -9.28
CA GLU A 230 32.47 3.66 -9.37
C GLU A 230 32.83 4.24 -8.00
N THR A 231 31.86 4.67 -7.20
CA THR A 231 32.12 5.15 -5.82
C THR A 231 32.67 4.06 -4.90
N GLU A 232 32.18 2.82 -5.05
CA GLU A 232 32.70 1.68 -4.29
C GLU A 232 34.11 1.30 -4.72
N ARG A 233 34.40 1.37 -6.03
CA ARG A 233 35.74 1.15 -6.59
C ARG A 233 36.73 2.19 -6.06
N GLU A 234 36.36 3.46 -6.03
CA GLU A 234 37.21 4.54 -5.49
C GLU A 234 37.50 4.33 -4.00
N LYS A 235 36.49 3.97 -3.20
CA LYS A 235 36.67 3.64 -1.77
C LYS A 235 37.61 2.45 -1.57
N ALA A 236 37.48 1.41 -2.39
CA ALA A 236 38.37 0.24 -2.32
C ALA A 236 39.82 0.60 -2.68
N ILE A 237 40.02 1.42 -3.71
CA ILE A 237 41.36 1.90 -4.09
C ILE A 237 41.97 2.77 -3.00
N ALA A 238 41.19 3.68 -2.40
CA ALA A 238 41.66 4.54 -1.31
C ALA A 238 42.12 3.69 -0.11
N ARG A 239 41.29 2.74 0.33
CA ARG A 239 41.63 1.82 1.43
C ARG A 239 42.87 0.99 1.10
N TYR A 240 43.01 0.52 -0.14
CA TYR A 240 44.20 -0.22 -0.56
C TYR A 240 45.46 0.65 -0.55
N ARG A 241 45.37 1.92 -0.98
CA ARG A 241 46.48 2.87 -0.92
C ARG A 241 46.90 3.16 0.52
N GLU A 242 45.95 3.38 1.41
CA GLU A 242 46.23 3.54 2.85
C GLU A 242 46.93 2.32 3.44
N MET A 243 46.41 1.12 3.18
CA MET A 243 47.01 -0.14 3.64
C MET A 243 48.43 -0.34 3.08
N LYS A 244 48.65 0.03 1.82
CA LYS A 244 49.97 -0.07 1.18
C LYS A 244 50.94 0.97 1.76
N ASN A 245 50.48 2.19 2.02
CA ASN A 245 51.29 3.22 2.67
C ASN A 245 51.66 2.81 4.10
N GLN A 246 50.74 2.20 4.85
CA GLN A 246 51.03 1.64 6.16
C GLN A 246 52.10 0.54 6.08
N ARG A 247 51.97 -0.41 5.14
CA ARG A 247 52.97 -1.47 4.93
C ARG A 247 54.35 -0.90 4.55
N ASN A 248 54.39 0.09 3.67
CA ASN A 248 55.65 0.72 3.27
C ASN A 248 56.27 1.53 4.42
N LYS A 249 55.45 2.20 5.24
CA LYS A 249 55.92 2.92 6.42
C LYS A 249 56.51 1.95 7.47
N THR A 250 55.82 0.84 7.75
CA THR A 250 56.33 -0.18 8.67
C THR A 250 57.63 -0.82 8.17
N LEU A 251 57.80 -0.96 6.84
CA LEU A 251 59.03 -1.47 6.25
C LEU A 251 60.19 -0.46 6.26
N ALA A 252 59.89 0.84 6.31
CA ALA A 252 60.90 1.90 6.35
C ALA A 252 61.38 2.21 7.78
N GLU A 253 60.61 1.82 8.80
CA GLU A 253 60.93 1.99 10.22
C GLU A 253 61.70 0.79 10.82
N VAL A 254 61.92 -0.28 10.04
CA VAL A 254 62.74 -1.46 10.37
C VAL A 254 64.07 -1.37 9.64
#